data_AF-A0AA47MTZ8-F1
#
_entry.id   AF-A0AA47MTZ8-F1
#
_cell.length_a   1.000
_cell.length_b   1.000
_cell.length_c   1.000
_cell.angle_alpha   90.00
_cell.angle_beta   90.00
_cell.angle_gamma   90.00
#
_symmetry.space_group_name_H-M   'P 1'
#
loop_
_entity.id
_entity.type
_entity.pdbx_description
1 polymer ?
#
loop_
_entity_poly.entity_id
_entity_poly.type
_entity_poly.pdbx_seq_one_letter_code
_entity_poly.pdbx_strand_id
1 'polypeptide(L)'
;MILEAVEMTNIIEFTKRKGLLEKLKCLEEGLGMCERALAEYLETKRLAFPRFYFVSNTDLLDILSHGQNPAKVNIHLSKLFDSLSNLKFDLDHGGEPTKTAHGMFSMEKEYVVFDKDCECSGQVCTFDILTC
;
A
#
# COMPACT_ATOMS: atom_id res chain seq x y z
N MET A 1 -7.89 -6.33 -28.10
CA MET A 1 -6.46 -6.16 -28.49
C MET A 1 -5.55 -7.27 -27.95
N ILE A 2 -5.34 -7.42 -26.64
CA ILE A 2 -4.49 -8.52 -26.10
C ILE A 2 -5.13 -9.89 -26.37
N LEU A 3 -6.43 -10.05 -26.14
CA LEU A 3 -7.16 -11.29 -26.45
C LEU A 3 -7.10 -11.63 -27.95
N GLU A 4 -7.37 -10.64 -28.81
CA GLU A 4 -7.26 -10.80 -30.27
C GLU A 4 -5.82 -11.07 -30.76
N ALA A 5 -4.79 -10.74 -29.96
CA ALA A 5 -3.40 -11.04 -30.27
C ALA A 5 -3.06 -12.50 -29.94
N VAL A 6 -3.71 -13.06 -28.91
CA VAL A 6 -3.58 -14.48 -28.55
C VAL A 6 -4.28 -15.37 -29.59
N GLU A 7 -5.36 -14.89 -30.21
CA GLU A 7 -6.09 -15.63 -31.24
C GLU A 7 -5.39 -15.64 -32.62
N MET A 8 -4.59 -14.63 -32.94
CA MET A 8 -3.89 -14.54 -34.23
C MET A 8 -2.42 -15.00 -34.12
N THR A 9 -2.12 -16.20 -34.63
CA THR A 9 -0.76 -16.77 -34.62
C THR A 9 0.22 -16.02 -35.54
N ASN A 10 -0.27 -15.26 -36.53
CA ASN A 10 0.55 -14.50 -37.46
C ASN A 10 0.73 -13.04 -37.01
N ILE A 11 1.91 -12.75 -36.45
CA ILE A 11 2.25 -11.43 -35.92
C ILE A 11 2.33 -10.33 -37.00
N ILE A 12 2.64 -10.70 -38.26
CA ILE A 12 2.73 -9.75 -39.38
C ILE A 12 1.33 -9.29 -39.81
N GLU A 13 0.35 -10.20 -39.80
CA GLU A 13 -1.05 -9.82 -40.09
C GLU A 13 -1.67 -9.01 -38.96
N PHE A 14 -1.35 -9.37 -37.71
CA PHE A 14 -1.79 -8.60 -36.53
C PHE A 14 -1.28 -7.16 -36.58
N THR A 15 0.01 -6.95 -36.84
CA THR A 15 0.64 -5.62 -36.86
C THR A 15 0.21 -4.76 -38.04
N LYS A 16 -0.24 -5.35 -39.14
CA LYS A 16 -0.79 -4.63 -40.31
C LYS A 16 -2.20 -4.08 -40.12
N ARG A 17 -2.88 -4.41 -39.02
CA ARG A 17 -4.25 -3.93 -38.77
C ARG A 17 -4.30 -2.41 -38.68
N LYS A 18 -5.22 -1.81 -39.43
CA LYS A 18 -5.46 -0.36 -39.39
C LYS A 18 -5.83 0.10 -37.98
N GLY A 19 -5.25 1.21 -37.56
CA GLY A 19 -5.51 1.83 -36.26
C GLY A 19 -4.91 1.11 -35.04
N LEU A 20 -4.14 0.03 -35.21
CA LEU A 20 -3.47 -0.63 -34.09
C LEU A 20 -2.41 0.28 -33.45
N LEU A 21 -1.56 0.90 -34.26
CA LEU A 21 -0.52 1.81 -33.78
C LEU A 21 -1.12 3.05 -33.08
N GLU A 22 -2.18 3.61 -33.65
CA GLU A 22 -2.88 4.76 -33.06
C GLU A 22 -3.52 4.40 -31.71
N LYS A 23 -4.14 3.22 -31.61
CA LYS A 23 -4.67 2.71 -30.33
C LYS A 23 -3.56 2.48 -29.31
N LEU A 24 -2.42 1.90 -29.71
CA LEU A 24 -1.28 1.69 -28.82
C LEU A 24 -0.72 3.02 -28.30
N LYS A 25 -0.53 4.00 -29.17
CA LYS A 25 -0.07 5.35 -28.77
C LYS A 25 -1.06 6.04 -27.84
N CYS A 26 -2.35 5.91 -28.10
CA CYS A 26 -3.39 6.46 -27.21
C CYS A 26 -3.37 5.79 -25.83
N LEU A 27 -3.15 4.47 -25.77
CA LEU A 27 -3.01 3.74 -24.51
C LEU A 27 -1.73 4.11 -23.76
N GLU A 28 -0.61 4.29 -24.47
CA GLU A 28 0.66 4.76 -23.92
C GLU A 28 0.51 6.15 -23.28
N GLU A 29 -0.14 7.08 -23.98
CA GLU A 29 -0.40 8.41 -23.46
C GLU A 29 -1.31 8.38 -22.22
N GLY A 30 -2.39 7.59 -22.26
CA GLY A 30 -3.28 7.39 -21.12
C GLY A 30 -2.57 6.77 -19.91
N LEU A 31 -1.68 5.80 -20.14
CA LEU A 31 -0.86 5.20 -19.09
C LEU A 31 0.08 6.24 -18.47
N GLY A 32 0.76 7.04 -19.28
CA GLY A 32 1.64 8.11 -18.81
C GLY A 32 0.91 9.20 -18.03
N MET A 33 -0.39 9.44 -18.29
CA MET A 33 -1.22 10.31 -17.44
C MET A 33 -1.49 9.67 -16.08
N CYS A 34 -1.89 8.39 -16.06
CA CYS A 34 -2.15 7.66 -14.82
C CYS A 34 -0.90 7.55 -13.94
N GLU A 35 0.27 7.26 -14.53
CA GLU A 35 1.54 7.17 -13.80
C GLU A 35 1.92 8.50 -13.15
N ARG A 36 1.73 9.63 -13.86
CA ARG A 36 1.98 10.96 -13.30
C ARG A 36 1.03 11.29 -12.14
N ALA A 37 -0.26 11.07 -12.33
CA ALA A 37 -1.26 11.30 -11.28
C ALA A 37 -1.00 10.43 -10.05
N LEU A 38 -0.58 9.18 -10.25
CA LEU A 38 -0.20 8.27 -9.17
C LEU A 38 1.06 8.78 -8.43
N ALA A 39 2.08 9.23 -9.15
CA ALA A 39 3.29 9.77 -8.57
C ALA A 39 3.01 11.02 -7.72
N GLU A 40 2.20 11.96 -8.22
CA GLU A 40 1.79 13.16 -7.49
C GLU A 40 0.97 12.82 -6.23
N TYR A 41 0.07 11.84 -6.33
CA TYR A 41 -0.71 11.37 -5.19
C TYR A 41 0.19 10.76 -4.09
N LEU A 42 1.13 9.89 -4.48
CA LEU A 42 2.06 9.28 -3.54
C LEU A 42 2.97 10.32 -2.88
N GLU A 43 3.43 11.32 -3.64
CA GLU A 43 4.26 12.39 -3.10
C GLU A 43 3.49 13.25 -2.08
N THR A 44 2.22 13.54 -2.34
CA THR A 44 1.35 14.23 -1.38
C THR A 44 1.22 13.45 -0.07
N LYS A 45 1.15 12.13 -0.13
CA LYS A 45 1.12 11.27 1.07
C LYS A 45 2.47 11.24 1.78
N ARG A 46 3.59 11.27 1.06
CA ARG A 46 4.94 11.38 1.65
C ARG A 46 5.17 12.72 2.35
N LEU A 47 4.70 13.82 1.78
CA LEU A 47 4.76 15.14 2.42
C LEU A 47 3.96 15.18 3.73
N ALA A 48 2.81 14.49 3.78
CA ALA A 48 2.00 14.39 5.00
C ALA A 48 2.65 13.51 6.07
N PHE A 49 3.41 12.48 5.68
CA PHE A 49 4.11 11.58 6.59
C PHE A 49 5.50 11.22 6.05
N PRO A 50 6.56 11.94 6.46
CA PRO A 50 7.91 11.79 5.90
C PRO A 50 8.51 10.38 6.01
N ARG A 51 8.02 9.53 6.92
CA ARG A 51 8.48 8.14 7.00
C ARG A 51 8.12 7.30 5.76
N PHE A 52 7.16 7.74 4.94
CA PHE A 52 6.86 7.09 3.67
C PHE A 52 7.96 7.27 2.59
N TYR A 53 8.98 8.11 2.83
CA TYR A 53 10.16 8.16 1.95
C TYR A 53 11.04 6.90 2.06
N PHE A 54 10.93 6.13 3.16
CA PHE A 54 11.73 4.92 3.38
C PHE A 54 11.09 3.64 2.80
N VAL A 55 9.85 3.73 2.30
CA VAL A 55 9.14 2.60 1.69
C VAL A 55 9.05 2.75 0.17
N SER A 56 9.08 1.60 -0.52
CA SER A 56 8.91 1.53 -1.96
C SER A 56 7.51 1.99 -2.39
N ASN A 57 7.34 2.41 -3.65
CA ASN A 57 6.02 2.83 -4.16
C ASN A 57 4.99 1.69 -4.08
N THR A 58 5.40 0.44 -4.30
CA THR A 58 4.54 -0.74 -4.20
C THR A 58 4.09 -1.00 -2.77
N ASP A 59 5.00 -0.91 -1.81
CA ASP A 59 4.68 -1.07 -0.38
C ASP A 59 3.77 0.08 0.09
N LEU A 60 4.08 1.31 -0.32
CA LEU A 60 3.26 2.48 0.02
C LEU A 60 1.83 2.35 -0.50
N LEU A 61 1.65 1.87 -1.74
CA LEU A 61 0.33 1.60 -2.28
C LEU A 61 -0.41 0.50 -1.53
N ASP A 62 0.29 -0.57 -1.16
CA ASP A 62 -0.30 -1.65 -0.38
C ASP A 62 -0.78 -1.15 1.00
N ILE A 63 0.07 -0.38 1.69
CA ILE A 63 -0.26 0.30 2.95
C ILE A 63 -1.47 1.21 2.80
N LEU A 64 -1.51 2.06 1.77
CA LEU A 64 -2.63 2.98 1.52
C LEU A 64 -3.93 2.23 1.18
N SER A 65 -3.84 1.11 0.45
CA SER A 65 -4.99 0.28 0.07
C SER A 65 -5.59 -0.48 1.26
N HIS A 66 -4.74 -0.91 2.18
CA HIS A 66 -5.11 -1.69 3.36
C HIS A 66 -5.16 -0.87 4.65
N GLY A 67 -5.10 0.47 4.55
CA GLY A 67 -4.95 1.33 5.72
C GLY A 67 -6.04 1.25 6.79
N GLN A 68 -7.20 0.69 6.45
CA GLN A 68 -8.29 0.45 7.39
C GLN A 68 -8.20 -0.90 8.13
N ASN A 69 -7.31 -1.79 7.69
CA ASN A 69 -7.08 -3.10 8.28
C ASN A 69 -5.70 -3.12 8.97
N PRO A 70 -5.64 -2.85 10.28
CA PRO A 70 -4.38 -2.67 10.98
C PRO A 70 -3.55 -3.97 11.04
N ALA A 71 -4.20 -5.15 11.01
CA ALA A 71 -3.52 -6.44 10.95
C ALA A 71 -2.72 -6.63 9.66
N LYS A 72 -3.18 -6.09 8.53
CA LYS A 72 -2.43 -6.13 7.25
C LYS A 72 -1.31 -5.09 7.19
N VAL A 73 -1.49 -3.95 7.86
CA VAL A 73 -0.46 -2.90 7.93
C VAL A 73 0.73 -3.33 8.79
N ASN A 74 0.54 -4.22 9.78
CA ASN A 74 1.62 -4.74 10.65
C ASN A 74 2.86 -5.21 9.88
N ILE A 75 2.68 -5.89 8.75
CA ILE A 75 3.79 -6.42 7.93
C ILE A 75 4.72 -5.29 7.46
N HIS A 76 4.17 -4.11 7.24
CA HIS A 76 4.89 -2.94 6.75
C HIS A 76 5.43 -2.04 7.86
N LEU A 77 4.99 -2.22 9.12
CA LEU A 77 5.47 -1.41 10.25
C LEU A 77 6.97 -1.56 10.46
N SER A 78 7.51 -2.77 10.29
CA SER A 78 8.95 -3.04 10.35
C SER A 78 9.79 -2.26 9.34
N LYS A 79 9.18 -1.80 8.22
CA LYS A 79 9.84 -0.96 7.21
C LYS A 79 9.70 0.54 7.50
N LEU A 80 8.72 0.92 8.31
CA LEU A 80 8.42 2.31 8.67
C LEU A 80 9.09 2.73 9.99
N PHE A 81 9.42 1.77 10.83
CA PHE A 81 9.93 1.96 12.19
C PHE A 81 11.00 0.92 12.51
N ASP A 82 12.20 1.36 12.88
CA ASP A 82 13.34 0.46 13.13
C ASP A 82 13.13 -0.50 14.31
N SER A 83 12.34 -0.09 15.32
CA SER A 83 12.15 -0.86 16.56
C SER A 83 10.74 -1.46 16.72
N LEU A 84 9.90 -1.41 15.68
CA LEU A 84 8.51 -1.89 15.73
C LEU A 84 8.29 -2.96 14.66
N SER A 85 8.10 -4.20 15.09
CA SER A 85 7.79 -5.32 14.20
C SER A 85 6.29 -5.55 14.04
N ASN A 86 5.54 -5.48 15.14
CA ASN A 86 4.10 -5.78 15.16
C ASN A 86 3.38 -5.04 16.29
N LEU A 87 2.07 -4.84 16.13
CA LEU A 87 1.18 -4.38 17.20
C LEU A 87 0.34 -5.53 17.76
N LYS A 88 0.12 -5.52 19.06
CA LYS A 88 -0.79 -6.44 19.76
C LYS A 88 -2.18 -5.82 19.83
N PHE A 89 -3.10 -6.35 19.01
CA PHE A 89 -4.51 -5.96 19.03
C PHE A 89 -5.32 -6.77 20.03
N ASP A 90 -6.35 -6.15 20.58
CA ASP A 90 -7.36 -6.84 21.36
C ASP A 90 -8.23 -7.73 20.47
N LEU A 91 -8.75 -8.83 21.00
CA LEU A 91 -9.64 -9.73 20.27
C LEU A 91 -11.10 -9.43 20.62
N ASP A 92 -11.97 -9.41 19.61
CA ASP A 92 -13.41 -9.30 19.84
C ASP A 92 -14.01 -10.63 20.35
N HIS A 93 -15.31 -10.64 20.63
CA HIS A 93 -16.01 -11.85 21.09
C HIS A 93 -16.01 -13.00 20.07
N GLY A 94 -15.68 -12.73 18.80
CA GLY A 94 -15.54 -13.70 17.73
C GLY A 94 -14.11 -14.21 17.53
N GLY A 95 -13.12 -13.66 18.26
CA GLY A 95 -11.71 -13.99 18.12
C GLY A 95 -10.99 -13.23 17.01
N GLU A 96 -11.61 -12.19 16.44
CA GLU A 96 -10.99 -11.35 15.41
C GLU A 96 -10.28 -10.14 16.04
N PRO A 97 -9.13 -9.72 15.49
CA PRO A 97 -8.40 -8.57 15.99
C PRO A 97 -9.21 -7.28 15.79
N THR A 98 -9.45 -6.60 16.90
CA THR A 98 -10.02 -5.24 16.95
C THR A 98 -9.02 -4.20 16.42
N LYS A 99 -9.46 -2.95 16.39
CA LYS A 99 -8.61 -1.82 16.01
C LYS A 99 -7.84 -1.23 17.20
N THR A 100 -8.02 -1.74 18.40
CA THR A 100 -7.36 -1.22 19.60
C THR A 100 -6.09 -2.00 19.87
N ALA A 101 -4.95 -1.31 19.94
CA ALA A 101 -3.65 -1.90 20.24
C ALA A 101 -3.20 -1.57 21.67
N HIS A 102 -2.76 -2.59 22.42
CA HIS A 102 -2.32 -2.47 23.82
C HIS A 102 -0.80 -2.43 23.99
N GLY A 103 -0.06 -2.72 22.92
CA GLY A 103 1.38 -2.78 22.97
C GLY A 103 2.00 -3.12 21.64
N MET A 104 3.32 -3.04 21.61
CA MET A 104 4.14 -3.32 20.44
C MET A 104 5.15 -4.43 20.69
N PHE A 105 5.54 -5.08 19.60
CA PHE A 105 6.66 -6.01 19.55
C PHE A 105 7.84 -5.38 18.82
N SER A 106 9.04 -5.54 19.38
CA SER A 106 10.30 -5.23 18.71
C SER A 106 10.66 -6.30 17.67
N MET A 107 11.66 -6.03 16.82
CA MET A 107 12.25 -7.00 15.90
C MET A 107 12.93 -8.16 16.67
N GLU A 108 13.39 -7.90 17.89
CA GLU A 108 13.97 -8.90 18.80
C GLU A 108 12.93 -9.68 19.61
N LYS A 109 11.64 -9.51 19.29
CA LYS A 109 10.49 -10.14 19.97
C LYS A 109 10.28 -9.70 21.42
N GLU A 110 10.85 -8.56 21.80
CA GLU A 110 10.51 -7.90 23.05
C GLU A 110 9.11 -7.29 22.97
N TYR A 111 8.35 -7.36 24.05
CA TYR A 111 6.99 -6.81 24.13
C TYR A 111 6.97 -5.61 25.07
N VAL A 112 6.44 -4.49 24.58
CA VAL A 112 6.28 -3.25 25.34
C VAL A 112 4.80 -2.89 25.37
N VAL A 113 4.26 -2.72 26.58
CA VAL A 113 2.89 -2.26 26.81
C VAL A 113 2.85 -0.74 26.63
N PHE A 114 1.79 -0.22 26.01
CA PHE A 114 1.59 1.23 25.88
C PHE A 114 1.13 1.85 27.21
N ASP A 115 1.45 3.13 27.43
CA ASP A 115 0.89 3.88 28.56
C ASP A 115 -0.63 4.07 28.38
N LYS A 116 -1.06 4.24 27.12
CA LYS A 116 -2.46 4.31 26.72
C LYS A 116 -2.71 3.46 25.48
N ASP A 117 -3.86 2.81 25.46
CA ASP A 117 -4.28 2.02 24.30
C ASP A 117 -4.38 2.91 23.06
N CYS A 118 -3.82 2.42 21.95
CA CYS A 118 -3.80 3.12 20.68
C CYS A 118 -4.95 2.61 19.81
N GLU A 119 -5.94 3.47 19.54
CA GLU A 119 -6.98 3.15 18.57
C GLU A 119 -6.48 3.40 17.16
N CYS A 120 -6.32 2.32 16.40
CA CYS A 120 -5.91 2.33 15.01
C CYS A 120 -7.09 2.61 14.07
N SER A 121 -7.80 3.72 14.32
CA SER A 121 -8.95 4.17 13.53
C SER A 121 -8.53 5.33 12.61
N GLY A 122 -8.61 5.11 11.28
CA GLY A 122 -8.33 6.14 10.28
C GLY A 122 -7.70 5.61 8.99
N GLN A 123 -7.46 6.52 8.03
CA GLN A 123 -6.45 6.26 7.00
C GLN A 123 -5.07 6.32 7.68
N VAL A 124 -4.13 5.51 7.19
CA VAL A 124 -2.72 5.32 7.63
C VAL A 124 -2.01 6.54 8.25
N CYS A 125 -2.42 7.76 7.91
CA CYS A 125 -1.86 9.00 8.42
C CYS A 125 -2.10 9.29 9.92
N THR A 126 -3.04 8.62 10.61
CA THR A 126 -3.28 8.84 12.07
C THR A 126 -2.78 7.70 12.96
N PHE A 127 -1.93 6.81 12.46
CA PHE A 127 -1.17 5.92 13.34
C PHE A 127 -0.07 6.73 14.05
N ASP A 128 -0.49 7.61 14.95
CA ASP A 128 0.33 8.34 15.91
C ASP A 128 0.83 7.39 17.01
N ILE A 129 1.36 6.23 16.60
CA ILE A 129 1.95 5.22 17.49
C ILE A 129 3.16 5.80 18.25
N LEU A 130 3.73 6.92 17.80
CA LEU A 130 4.77 7.66 18.53
C LEU A 130 4.26 8.63 19.59
N THR A 131 2.96 8.88 19.64
CA THR A 131 2.32 9.82 20.58
C THR A 131 1.53 9.07 21.68
N CYS A 132 1.39 7.75 21.55
CA CYS A 132 0.75 6.84 22.51
C CYS A 132 1.76 6.18 23.47
#